data_AF-A0A3D1BG41-F1
#
_entry.id   AF-A0A3D1BG41-F1
#
_cell.length_a   1.000
_cell.length_b   1.000
_cell.length_c   1.000
_cell.angle_alpha   90.00
_cell.angle_beta   90.00
_cell.angle_gamma   90.00
#
_symmetry.space_group_name_H-M   'P 1'
#
loop_
_entity.id
_entity.type
_entity.pdbx_description
1 polymer ?
#
loop_
_entity_poly.entity_id
_entity_poly.type
_entity_poly.pdbx_seq_one_letter_code
_entity_poly.pdbx_strand_id
1 'polypeptide(L)'
;MRSTVLILLALAISTTLPSCNGSKAFVKRAAKMEAAGMMPQAANLYYTAVMKKPTNIDAMVGLQRSGQVVLGQHIAEFDEAVAHNNRQIALSA
;
A
#
# COMPACT_ATOMS: atom_id res chain seq x y z
N MET A 1 13.43 -18.39 -41.62
CA MET A 1 13.42 -16.91 -41.71
C MET A 1 12.09 -16.31 -41.24
N ARG A 2 10.91 -16.73 -41.74
CA ARG A 2 9.60 -16.22 -41.24
C ARG A 2 9.36 -16.50 -39.74
N SER A 3 9.65 -17.71 -39.27
CA SER A 3 9.44 -18.08 -37.86
C SER A 3 10.39 -17.35 -36.89
N THR A 4 11.65 -17.14 -37.27
CA THR A 4 12.63 -16.40 -36.47
C THR A 4 12.30 -14.92 -36.36
N VAL A 5 11.76 -14.30 -37.42
CA VAL A 5 11.27 -12.91 -37.37
C VAL A 5 10.06 -12.77 -36.44
N LEU A 6 9.14 -13.75 -36.43
CA LEU A 6 8.00 -13.75 -35.51
C LEU A 6 8.43 -13.88 -34.05
N ILE A 7 9.45 -14.69 -33.75
CA ILE A 7 10.00 -14.85 -32.39
C ILE A 7 10.70 -13.55 -31.92
N LEU A 8 11.48 -12.91 -32.79
CA LEU A 8 12.14 -11.63 -32.48
C LEU A 8 11.12 -10.51 -32.26
N LEU A 9 10.05 -10.48 -33.05
CA LEU A 9 8.97 -9.52 -32.90
C LEU A 9 8.19 -9.73 -31.58
N ALA A 10 7.90 -10.98 -31.21
CA ALA A 10 7.25 -11.31 -29.95
C ALA A 10 8.12 -10.93 -28.73
N LEU A 11 9.44 -11.14 -28.81
CA LEU A 11 10.38 -10.76 -27.75
C LEU A 11 10.50 -9.24 -27.62
N ALA A 12 10.50 -8.50 -28.73
CA ALA A 12 10.53 -7.03 -28.73
C ALA A 12 9.26 -6.41 -28.14
N ILE A 13 8.09 -7.03 -28.33
CA ILE A 13 6.83 -6.56 -27.73
C ILE A 13 6.83 -6.75 -26.21
N SER A 14 7.45 -7.82 -25.71
CA SER A 14 7.45 -8.15 -24.28
C SER A 14 8.21 -7.13 -23.40
N THR A 15 9.17 -6.37 -23.95
CA THR A 15 9.94 -5.38 -23.20
C THR A 15 9.23 -4.04 -23.05
N THR A 16 8.13 -3.81 -23.78
CA THR A 16 7.41 -2.53 -23.79
C THR A 16 6.21 -2.48 -22.85
N LEU A 17 5.90 -3.57 -22.14
CA LEU A 17 4.78 -3.58 -21.20
C LEU A 17 5.08 -2.63 -20.03
N PRO A 18 4.31 -1.53 -19.85
CA PRO A 18 4.48 -0.69 -18.67
C PRO A 18 4.23 -1.55 -17.44
N SER A 19 5.11 -1.47 -16.45
CA SER A 19 4.96 -2.21 -15.19
C SER A 19 3.56 -1.93 -14.61
N CYS A 20 2.65 -2.90 -14.73
CA CYS A 20 1.28 -2.83 -14.22
C CYS A 20 1.19 -2.69 -12.68
N ASN A 21 2.34 -2.70 -11.98
CA ASN A 21 2.48 -2.53 -10.54
C ASN A 21 3.26 -1.26 -10.16
N GLY A 22 3.08 -0.17 -10.93
CA GLY A 22 3.56 1.16 -10.56
C GLY A 22 2.82 1.75 -9.36
N SER A 23 3.41 2.77 -8.71
CA SER A 23 2.86 3.44 -7.53
C SER A 23 1.38 3.83 -7.66
N LYS A 24 0.93 4.32 -8.84
CA LYS A 24 -0.47 4.66 -9.10
C LYS A 24 -1.45 3.49 -8.94
N ALA A 25 -1.05 2.26 -9.27
CA ALA A 25 -1.90 1.08 -9.12
C ALA A 25 -2.18 0.78 -7.63
N PHE A 26 -1.17 0.96 -6.78
CA PHE A 26 -1.32 0.82 -5.33
C PHE A 26 -2.22 1.91 -4.74
N VAL A 27 -2.05 3.18 -5.15
CA VAL A 27 -2.95 4.28 -4.75
C VAL A 27 -4.41 3.97 -5.08
N LYS A 28 -4.70 3.47 -6.29
CA LYS A 28 -6.08 3.13 -6.71
C LYS A 28 -6.67 1.99 -5.88
N ARG A 29 -5.87 0.98 -5.52
CA ARG A 29 -6.31 -0.12 -4.65
C ARG A 29 -6.50 0.37 -3.21
N ALA A 30 -5.58 1.18 -2.71
CA ALA A 30 -5.64 1.76 -1.37
C ALA A 30 -6.91 2.59 -1.19
N ALA A 31 -7.25 3.44 -2.16
CA ALA A 31 -8.48 4.24 -2.13
C ALA A 31 -9.76 3.37 -2.04
N LYS A 32 -9.78 2.20 -2.69
CA LYS A 32 -10.91 1.25 -2.56
C LYS A 32 -10.99 0.63 -1.18
N MET A 33 -9.84 0.28 -0.59
CA MET A 33 -9.79 -0.26 0.77
C MET A 33 -10.24 0.81 1.78
N GLU A 34 -9.76 2.04 1.62
CA GLU A 34 -10.13 3.16 2.48
C GLU A 34 -11.63 3.47 2.40
N ALA A 35 -12.21 3.47 1.19
CA ALA A 35 -13.65 3.64 0.98
C ALA A 35 -14.49 2.52 1.61
N ALA A 36 -13.92 1.33 1.77
CA ALA A 36 -14.54 0.19 2.44
C ALA A 36 -14.29 0.17 3.97
N GLY A 37 -13.65 1.20 4.54
CA GLY A 37 -13.30 1.26 5.96
C GLY A 37 -12.09 0.41 6.36
N MET A 38 -11.42 -0.23 5.39
CA MET A 38 -10.25 -1.09 5.59
C MET A 38 -8.96 -0.25 5.73
N MET A 39 -8.88 0.53 6.80
CA MET A 39 -7.81 1.52 7.04
C MET A 39 -6.41 0.90 7.16
N PRO A 40 -6.18 -0.23 7.87
CA PRO A 40 -4.86 -0.88 7.92
C PRO A 40 -4.38 -1.34 6.54
N GLN A 41 -5.27 -1.91 5.74
CA GLN A 41 -4.96 -2.38 4.39
C GLN A 41 -4.68 -1.19 3.45
N ALA A 42 -5.45 -0.11 3.58
CA ALA A 42 -5.23 1.13 2.84
C ALA A 42 -3.87 1.74 3.15
N ALA A 43 -3.52 1.89 4.43
CA ALA A 43 -2.24 2.45 4.88
C ALA A 43 -1.04 1.67 4.32
N ASN A 44 -1.08 0.34 4.39
CA ASN A 44 -0.01 -0.51 3.82
C ASN A 44 0.13 -0.36 2.30
N LEU A 45 -0.98 -0.25 1.58
CA LEU A 45 -0.95 -0.04 0.13
C LEU A 45 -0.43 1.36 -0.23
N TYR A 46 -0.85 2.41 0.49
CA TYR A 46 -0.32 3.76 0.31
C TYR A 46 1.17 3.82 0.63
N TYR A 47 1.62 3.20 1.72
CA TYR A 47 3.03 3.06 2.08
C TYR A 47 3.84 2.39 0.96
N THR A 48 3.34 1.26 0.43
CA THR A 48 3.97 0.59 -0.71
C THR A 48 4.06 1.50 -1.94
N ALA A 49 3.03 2.32 -2.18
CA ALA A 49 3.03 3.30 -3.26
C ALA A 49 4.08 4.40 -3.05
N VAL A 50 4.25 4.91 -1.83
CA VAL A 50 5.30 5.89 -1.48
C VAL A 50 6.68 5.26 -1.64
N MET A 51 6.90 4.05 -1.13
CA MET A 51 8.18 3.33 -1.28
C MET A 51 8.57 3.12 -2.75
N LYS A 52 7.58 2.88 -3.62
CA LYS A 52 7.82 2.74 -5.07
C LYS A 52 8.09 4.07 -5.77
N LYS A 53 7.43 5.14 -5.35
CA LYS A 53 7.62 6.49 -5.92
C LYS A 53 7.42 7.53 -4.80
N PRO A 54 8.49 7.97 -4.13
CA PRO A 54 8.40 8.91 -3.02
C PRO A 54 7.85 10.29 -3.42
N THR A 55 7.89 10.63 -4.71
CA THR A 55 7.33 11.86 -5.27
C THR A 55 5.84 11.76 -5.63
N ASN A 56 5.18 10.64 -5.31
CA ASN A 56 3.75 10.50 -5.53
C ASN A 56 2.95 11.14 -4.39
N ILE A 57 2.55 12.39 -4.58
CA ILE A 57 1.82 13.19 -3.58
C ILE A 57 0.51 12.52 -3.15
N ASP A 58 -0.24 11.93 -4.08
CA ASP A 58 -1.50 11.22 -3.77
C ASP A 58 -1.26 10.07 -2.79
N ALA A 59 -0.12 9.37 -2.94
CA ALA A 59 0.25 8.29 -2.04
C ALA A 59 0.64 8.80 -0.65
N MET A 60 1.37 9.92 -0.59
CA MET A 60 1.77 10.54 0.67
C MET A 60 0.56 11.03 1.46
N VAL A 61 -0.36 11.73 0.81
CA VAL A 61 -1.59 12.23 1.43
C VAL A 61 -2.48 11.08 1.90
N GLY A 62 -2.66 10.06 1.05
CA GLY A 62 -3.40 8.85 1.42
C GLY A 62 -2.79 8.11 2.60
N LEU A 63 -1.46 7.96 2.62
CA LEU A 63 -0.73 7.35 3.74
C LEU A 63 -0.91 8.16 5.02
N GLN A 64 -0.82 9.49 4.95
CA GLN A 64 -1.00 10.33 6.13
C GLN A 64 -2.40 10.15 6.73
N ARG A 65 -3.46 10.20 5.91
CA ARG A 65 -4.83 10.04 6.40
C ARG A 65 -5.07 8.66 6.99
N SER A 66 -4.81 7.60 6.20
CA SER A 66 -5.07 6.22 6.63
C SER A 66 -4.14 5.79 7.76
N GLY A 67 -2.88 6.20 7.72
CA GLY A 67 -1.88 5.91 8.75
C GLY A 67 -2.17 6.59 10.09
N GLN A 68 -2.71 7.82 10.09
CA GLN A 68 -3.15 8.47 11.33
C GLN A 68 -4.30 7.71 12.00
N VAL A 69 -5.24 7.16 11.22
CA VAL A 69 -6.32 6.33 11.77
C VAL A 69 -5.75 5.06 12.39
N VAL A 70 -4.86 4.36 11.69
CA VAL A 70 -4.22 3.13 12.19
C VAL A 70 -3.41 3.41 13.46
N LEU A 71 -2.61 4.49 13.47
CA LEU A 71 -1.86 4.89 14.66
C LEU A 71 -2.78 5.19 15.84
N GLY A 72 -3.90 5.87 15.60
CA GLY A 72 -4.90 6.13 16.62
C GLY A 72 -5.52 4.84 17.19
N GLN A 73 -5.73 3.82 16.37
CA GLN A 73 -6.20 2.50 16.81
C GLN A 73 -5.19 1.83 17.76
N HIS A 74 -3.90 1.84 17.41
CA HIS A 74 -2.84 1.31 18.27
C HIS A 74 -2.73 2.05 19.61
N ILE A 75 -2.82 3.38 19.60
CA ILE A 75 -2.81 4.18 20.82
C ILE A 75 -4.01 3.85 21.71
N ALA A 76 -5.21 3.73 21.11
CA ALA A 76 -6.40 3.39 21.87
C ALA A 76 -6.31 1.98 22.51
N GLU A 77 -5.82 0.99 21.76
CA GLU A 77 -5.60 -0.37 22.26
C GLU A 77 -4.56 -0.40 23.39
N PHE A 78 -3.48 0.37 23.25
CA PHE A 78 -2.48 0.54 24.29
C PHE A 78 -3.07 1.17 25.56
N ASP A 79 -3.78 2.28 25.43
CA ASP A 79 -4.35 3.02 26.56
C ASP A 79 -5.40 2.17 27.31
N GLU A 80 -6.24 1.43 26.58
CA GLU A 80 -7.19 0.49 27.16
C GLU A 80 -6.47 -0.62 27.95
N ALA A 81 -5.43 -1.22 27.37
CA ALA A 81 -4.66 -2.26 28.05
C ALA A 81 -3.96 -1.74 29.32
N VAL A 82 -3.43 -0.51 29.28
CA VAL A 82 -2.84 0.15 30.45
C VAL A 82 -3.90 0.40 31.52
N ALA A 83 -5.08 0.92 31.14
CA ALA A 83 -6.19 1.16 32.07
C ALA A 83 -6.65 -0.13 32.78
N HIS A 84 -6.60 -1.27 32.10
CA HIS A 84 -6.92 -2.59 32.65
C HIS A 84 -5.74 -3.29 33.36
N ASN A 85 -4.59 -2.63 33.52
CA ASN A 85 -3.35 -3.22 34.05
C ASN A 85 -2.88 -4.48 33.28
N ASN A 86 -3.30 -4.62 32.03
CA ASN A 86 -2.91 -5.75 31.19
C ASN A 86 -1.63 -5.43 30.41
N ARG A 87 -0.51 -5.51 31.13
CA ARG A 87 0.82 -5.19 30.60
C ARG A 87 1.18 -5.97 29.33
N GLN A 88 0.74 -7.23 29.22
CA GLN A 88 1.13 -8.06 28.09
C GLN A 88 0.49 -7.56 26.80
N ILE A 89 -0.78 -7.16 26.84
CA ILE A 89 -1.49 -6.59 25.69
C ILE A 89 -0.90 -5.21 25.34
N ALA A 90 -0.64 -4.36 26.33
CA ALA A 90 -0.08 -3.03 26.11
C ALA A 90 1.29 -3.08 25.39
N LEU A 91 2.11 -4.10 25.64
CA LEU A 91 3.42 -4.24 24.98
C LEU A 91 3.33 -4.77 23.54
N SER A 92 2.20 -5.36 23.15
CA SER A 92 1.98 -5.94 21.82
C SER A 92 1.06 -5.12 20.92
N ALA A 93 0.40 -4.09 21.47
CA ALA A 93 -0.41 -3.11 20.74
C ALA A 93 0.47 -2.28 19.79
#